data_AF-A0A804N8T7-F1
#
_entry.id   AF-A0A804N8T7-F1
#
_cell.length_a   1.000
_cell.length_b   1.000
_cell.length_c   1.000
_cell.angle_alpha   90.00
_cell.angle_beta   90.00
_cell.angle_gamma   90.00
#
_symmetry.space_group_name_H-M   'P 1'
#
loop_
_entity.id
_entity.type
_entity.pdbx_description
1 polymer ?
#
loop_
_entity_poly.entity_id
_entity_poly.type
_entity_poly.pdbx_seq_one_letter_code
_entity_poly.pdbx_strand_id
1 'polypeptide(L)'
;MAPAFSAQVPALRRGALRVRWVTAALFSSGILAGNKPILVRDFVRSALYDPNHGYFSKRAGPVGVLDASIRFNQLEGRSAYIQHLDKLYKKHDIAWFTPVELFKPWYAYTIAASILRTANLSVPLKIYEIGGGSGTCAKCILDYMMLNAPPKVYNDMKYISVEISSSLAEKQLETVGEVQSHLSKFTVEHRDAINRPGWGRTDPHPCWVLMLEVCSAGTSQFVLVFYV
;
A
#
# COMPACT_ATOMS: atom_id res chain seq x y z
N MET A 1 -18.86 11.77 -16.37
CA MET A 1 -18.72 10.39 -16.90
C MET A 1 -17.26 10.20 -17.28
N ALA A 2 -16.50 9.45 -16.50
CA ALA A 2 -15.14 9.07 -16.91
C ALA A 2 -15.24 8.08 -18.09
N PRO A 3 -14.38 8.18 -19.11
CA PRO A 3 -14.43 7.28 -20.25
C PRO A 3 -14.01 5.86 -19.83
N ALA A 4 -14.52 4.85 -20.55
CA ALA A 4 -14.11 3.47 -20.35
C ALA A 4 -12.59 3.33 -20.51
N PHE A 5 -11.95 2.73 -19.50
CA PHE A 5 -10.51 2.48 -19.46
C PHE A 5 -10.09 1.55 -20.60
N SER A 6 -9.48 2.11 -21.65
CA SER A 6 -8.76 1.34 -22.66
C SER A 6 -7.28 1.36 -22.28
N ALA A 7 -6.82 0.29 -21.63
CA ALA A 7 -5.40 0.08 -21.37
C ALA A 7 -4.67 -0.17 -22.70
N GLN A 8 -4.25 0.90 -23.37
CA GLN A 8 -3.25 0.78 -24.43
C GLN A 8 -1.86 0.70 -23.80
N VAL A 9 -1.42 -0.53 -23.50
CA VAL A 9 -0.03 -0.84 -23.19
C VAL A 9 0.74 -0.83 -24.52
N PRO A 10 1.75 0.04 -24.74
CA PRO A 10 2.35 0.24 -26.07
C PRO A 10 3.14 -0.95 -26.64
N ALA A 11 3.11 -2.12 -26.03
CA ALA A 11 3.77 -3.33 -26.49
C ALA A 11 2.83 -4.52 -26.76
N LEU A 12 1.53 -4.40 -26.46
CA LEU A 12 0.57 -5.49 -26.58
C LEU A 12 -0.35 -5.27 -27.79
N ARG A 13 -0.24 -6.12 -28.81
CA ARG A 13 -1.17 -6.13 -29.95
C ARG A 13 -2.24 -7.20 -29.74
N ARG A 14 -3.51 -6.88 -30.06
CA ARG A 14 -4.53 -7.91 -30.28
C ARG A 14 -4.25 -8.57 -31.63
N GLY A 15 -3.68 -9.78 -31.60
CA GLY A 15 -3.45 -10.56 -32.83
C GLY A 15 -4.75 -11.20 -33.33
N ALA A 16 -5.01 -11.12 -34.63
CA ALA A 16 -6.07 -11.93 -35.26
C ALA A 16 -5.66 -13.41 -35.22
N LEU A 17 -6.47 -14.25 -34.58
CA LEU A 17 -6.31 -15.70 -34.58
C LEU A 17 -6.50 -16.22 -36.01
N ARG A 18 -5.41 -16.38 -36.78
CA ARG A 18 -5.42 -17.25 -37.96
C ARG A 18 -5.50 -18.68 -37.44
N VAL A 19 -6.65 -19.32 -37.68
CA VAL A 19 -6.93 -20.72 -37.37
C VAL A 19 -5.91 -21.61 -38.06
N ARG A 20 -4.90 -22.03 -37.29
CA ARG A 20 -4.06 -23.16 -37.60
C ARG A 20 -4.16 -24.05 -36.37
N TRP A 21 -4.56 -25.29 -36.58
CA TRP A 21 -4.89 -26.31 -35.58
C TRP A 21 -3.70 -26.65 -34.67
N VAL A 22 -3.33 -25.71 -33.81
CA VAL A 22 -2.60 -25.94 -32.58
C VAL A 22 -3.70 -25.97 -31.53
N THR A 23 -3.65 -26.95 -30.63
CA THR A 23 -4.45 -27.00 -29.40
C THR A 23 -4.28 -25.67 -28.65
N ALA A 24 -5.11 -24.70 -29.02
CA ALA A 24 -5.07 -23.36 -28.49
C ALA A 24 -5.40 -23.48 -27.01
N ALA A 25 -4.45 -23.09 -26.17
CA ALA A 25 -4.64 -23.04 -24.73
C ALA A 25 -5.95 -22.28 -24.47
N LEU A 26 -7.00 -23.01 -24.06
CA LEU A 26 -8.37 -22.52 -23.84
C LEU A 26 -8.46 -21.44 -22.74
N PHE A 27 -7.32 -21.06 -22.15
CA PHE A 27 -7.17 -20.08 -21.08
C PHE A 27 -6.32 -18.86 -21.47
N SER A 28 -5.97 -18.69 -22.74
CA SER A 28 -5.21 -17.51 -23.20
C SER A 28 -6.15 -16.35 -23.51
N SER A 29 -5.93 -15.19 -22.88
CA SER A 29 -6.69 -13.96 -23.10
C SER A 29 -6.45 -13.31 -24.49
N GLY A 30 -5.65 -13.95 -25.36
CA GLY A 30 -5.22 -13.39 -26.65
C GLY A 30 -4.25 -12.21 -26.52
N ILE A 31 -3.83 -11.87 -25.29
CA ILE A 31 -2.83 -10.85 -25.00
C ILE A 31 -1.45 -11.47 -25.21
N LEU A 32 -0.72 -10.95 -26.19
CA LEU A 32 0.59 -11.48 -26.59
C LEU A 32 1.69 -10.46 -26.30
N ALA A 33 2.77 -10.90 -25.65
CA ALA A 33 4.05 -10.20 -25.64
C ALA A 33 4.87 -10.72 -26.83
N GLY A 34 4.81 -10.02 -27.97
CA GLY A 34 5.30 -10.55 -29.24
C GLY A 34 4.43 -11.72 -29.73
N ASN A 35 4.98 -12.93 -29.79
CA ASN A 35 4.28 -14.14 -30.27
C ASN A 35 3.92 -15.14 -29.14
N LYS A 36 4.14 -14.79 -27.86
CA LYS A 36 3.87 -15.68 -26.73
C LYS A 36 2.73 -15.16 -25.85
N PRO A 37 1.83 -16.03 -25.36
CA PRO A 37 0.86 -15.68 -24.33
C PRO A 37 1.56 -15.14 -23.07
N ILE A 38 1.01 -14.09 -22.47
CA ILE A 38 1.49 -13.55 -21.20
C ILE A 38 0.81 -14.26 -20.03
N LEU A 39 1.56 -14.54 -18.95
CA LEU A 39 0.94 -15.01 -17.71
C LEU A 39 0.13 -13.88 -17.09
N VAL A 40 -1.02 -14.19 -16.49
CA VAL A 40 -1.85 -13.19 -15.79
C VAL A 40 -1.04 -12.40 -14.75
N ARG A 41 -0.13 -13.07 -14.03
CA ARG A 41 0.76 -12.42 -13.05
C ARG A 41 1.63 -11.32 -13.68
N ASP A 42 2.16 -11.57 -14.88
CA ASP A 42 3.10 -10.65 -15.56
C ASP A 42 2.33 -9.49 -16.18
N PHE A 43 1.14 -9.78 -16.72
CA PHE A 43 0.20 -8.76 -17.17
C PHE A 43 -0.20 -7.83 -16.04
N VAL A 44 -0.63 -8.36 -14.88
CA VAL A 44 -1.02 -7.57 -13.71
C VAL A 44 0.16 -6.73 -13.21
N ARG A 45 1.36 -7.33 -13.09
CA ARG A 45 2.57 -6.59 -12.70
C ARG A 45 2.85 -5.43 -13.65
N SER A 46 2.81 -5.64 -14.96
CA SER A 46 3.04 -4.59 -15.96
C SER A 46 1.95 -3.51 -15.89
N ALA A 47 0.68 -3.89 -15.80
CA ALA A 47 -0.43 -2.94 -15.71
C ALA A 47 -0.35 -2.04 -14.46
N LEU A 48 0.19 -2.55 -13.35
CA LEU A 48 0.31 -1.80 -12.10
C LEU A 48 1.61 -0.98 -12.02
N TYR A 49 2.75 -1.57 -12.38
CA TYR A 49 4.08 -1.06 -12.01
C TYR A 49 5.00 -0.77 -13.21
N ASP A 50 4.52 -0.84 -14.45
CA ASP A 50 5.32 -0.39 -15.58
C ASP A 50 5.76 1.08 -15.38
N PRO A 51 7.05 1.44 -15.50
CA PRO A 51 7.54 2.78 -15.18
C PRO A 51 6.89 3.93 -15.98
N ASN A 52 6.37 3.64 -17.18
CA ASN A 52 5.84 4.66 -18.08
C ASN A 52 4.31 4.60 -18.19
N HIS A 53 3.73 3.41 -18.03
CA HIS A 53 2.32 3.14 -18.34
C HIS A 53 1.55 2.51 -17.17
N GLY A 54 2.25 2.09 -16.12
CA GLY A 54 1.67 1.45 -14.95
C GLY A 54 0.74 2.38 -14.19
N TYR A 55 -0.25 1.79 -13.53
CA TYR A 55 -1.21 2.52 -12.69
C TYR A 55 -0.52 3.42 -11.65
N PHE A 56 0.47 2.89 -10.92
CA PHE A 56 1.16 3.62 -9.85
C PHE A 56 2.27 4.57 -10.35
N SER A 57 2.65 4.46 -11.61
CA SER A 57 3.67 5.30 -12.24
C SER A 57 3.11 6.61 -12.80
N LYS A 58 1.78 6.70 -13.00
CA LYS A 58 1.12 7.92 -13.46
C LYS A 58 1.04 8.93 -12.33
N ARG A 59 1.42 10.19 -12.60
CA ARG A 59 1.55 11.29 -11.62
C ARG A 59 0.26 11.73 -10.92
N ALA A 60 -0.91 11.20 -11.28
CA ALA A 60 -2.16 11.49 -10.57
C ALA A 60 -2.28 10.53 -9.39
N GLY A 61 -2.20 11.06 -8.16
CA GLY A 61 -2.17 10.32 -6.90
C GLY A 61 -3.03 9.05 -6.91
N PRO A 62 -2.42 7.86 -7.07
CA PRO A 62 -3.16 6.60 -7.22
C PRO A 62 -3.91 6.22 -5.95
N VAL A 63 -3.50 6.77 -4.81
CA VAL A 63 -4.11 6.58 -3.51
C VAL A 63 -4.52 7.94 -2.95
N GLY A 64 -5.76 8.04 -2.49
CA GLY A 64 -6.27 9.26 -1.90
C GLY A 64 -5.62 9.60 -0.58
N VAL A 65 -5.13 10.82 -0.45
CA VAL A 65 -4.62 11.36 0.82
C VAL A 65 -5.55 12.48 1.28
N LEU A 66 -6.07 12.38 2.49
CA LEU A 66 -6.87 13.46 3.06
C LEU A 66 -5.97 14.53 3.67
N ASP A 67 -6.29 15.81 3.48
CA ASP A 67 -5.52 16.90 4.11
C ASP A 67 -5.65 16.90 5.65
N ALA A 68 -6.79 16.42 6.16
CA ALA A 68 -7.09 16.36 7.58
C ALA A 68 -7.94 15.13 7.94
N SER A 69 -7.86 14.72 9.20
CA SER A 69 -8.73 13.69 9.77
C SER A 69 -10.20 14.07 9.71
N ILE A 70 -11.06 13.10 9.42
CA ILE A 70 -12.52 13.27 9.52
C ILE A 70 -12.89 13.46 11.00
N ARG A 71 -13.58 14.56 11.31
CA ARG A 71 -14.08 14.86 12.65
C ARG A 71 -15.39 14.10 12.90
N PHE A 72 -15.28 12.81 13.20
CA PHE A 72 -16.44 11.92 13.39
C PHE A 72 -17.42 12.40 14.47
N ASN A 73 -16.94 13.10 15.50
CA ASN A 73 -17.78 13.70 16.55
C ASN A 73 -18.70 14.83 16.04
N GLN A 74 -18.50 15.32 14.81
CA GLN A 74 -19.35 16.33 14.17
C GLN A 74 -20.33 15.73 13.16
N LEU A 75 -20.30 14.41 12.97
CA LEU A 75 -21.18 13.71 12.04
C LEU A 75 -22.36 13.10 12.80
N GLU A 76 -23.57 13.43 12.38
CA GLU A 76 -24.81 12.90 12.94
C GLU A 76 -25.10 11.48 12.42
N GLY A 77 -24.19 10.56 12.71
CA GLY A 77 -24.30 9.15 12.35
C GLY A 77 -24.03 8.84 10.88
N ARG A 78 -24.52 7.67 10.44
CA ARG A 78 -24.16 7.06 9.15
C ARG A 78 -24.53 7.94 7.95
N SER A 79 -25.72 8.53 7.94
CA SER A 79 -26.18 9.32 6.80
C SER A 79 -25.31 10.55 6.57
N ALA A 80 -24.96 11.27 7.64
CA ALA A 80 -24.04 12.41 7.57
C ALA A 80 -22.64 11.99 7.08
N TYR A 81 -22.15 10.85 7.54
CA TYR A 81 -20.88 10.28 7.08
C TYR A 81 -20.88 9.96 5.57
N ILE A 82 -21.92 9.29 5.06
CA ILE A 82 -22.01 8.97 3.64
C ILE A 82 -22.09 10.23 2.77
N GLN A 83 -22.85 11.25 3.20
CA GLN A 83 -22.89 12.53 2.50
C GLN A 83 -21.54 13.27 2.54
N HIS A 84 -20.81 13.17 3.65
CA HIS A 84 -19.47 13.73 3.77
C HIS A 84 -18.48 13.03 2.82
N LEU A 85 -18.51 11.69 2.76
CA LEU A 85 -17.70 10.92 1.82
C LEU A 85 -18.03 11.29 0.36
N ASP A 86 -19.31 11.35 -0.01
CA ASP A 86 -19.70 11.72 -1.38
C ASP A 86 -19.13 13.09 -1.79
N LYS A 87 -19.13 14.07 -0.87
CA LYS A 87 -18.49 15.38 -1.11
C LYS A 87 -16.97 15.26 -1.28
N LEU A 88 -16.30 14.44 -0.47
CA LEU A 88 -14.85 14.22 -0.58
C LEU A 88 -14.48 13.58 -1.93
N TYR A 89 -15.18 12.51 -2.33
CA TYR A 89 -14.95 11.82 -3.60
C TYR A 89 -15.27 12.69 -4.82
N LYS A 90 -16.21 13.65 -4.73
CA LYS A 90 -16.47 14.61 -5.80
C LYS A 90 -15.42 15.72 -5.89
N LYS A 91 -14.85 16.12 -4.76
CA LYS A 91 -13.84 17.19 -4.69
C LYS A 91 -12.49 16.73 -5.23
N HIS A 92 -12.13 15.49 -4.93
CA HIS A 92 -10.85 14.93 -5.29
C HIS A 92 -11.06 13.97 -6.46
N ASP A 93 -10.44 14.21 -7.62
CA ASP A 93 -10.43 13.26 -8.75
C ASP A 93 -9.54 12.05 -8.43
N ILE A 94 -9.90 11.34 -7.36
CA ILE A 94 -9.13 10.29 -6.71
C ILE A 94 -9.90 8.98 -6.84
N ALA A 95 -9.17 7.91 -7.14
CA ALA A 95 -9.77 6.60 -7.37
C ALA A 95 -10.39 6.00 -6.09
N TRP A 96 -9.70 6.06 -4.95
CA TRP A 96 -10.21 5.65 -3.64
C TRP A 96 -9.40 6.21 -2.47
N PHE A 97 -10.01 6.24 -1.28
CA PHE A 97 -9.31 6.40 0.00
C PHE A 97 -9.18 5.06 0.70
N THR A 98 -8.04 4.81 1.35
CA THR A 98 -7.84 3.61 2.18
C THR A 98 -8.48 3.79 3.56
N PRO A 99 -8.73 2.70 4.30
CA PRO A 99 -9.16 2.81 5.70
C PRO A 99 -8.19 3.61 6.57
N VAL A 100 -6.88 3.47 6.34
CA VAL A 100 -5.85 4.27 7.00
C VAL A 100 -6.12 5.76 6.83
N GLU A 101 -6.48 6.19 5.62
CA GLU A 101 -6.74 7.60 5.31
C GLU A 101 -8.08 8.08 5.86
N LEU A 102 -9.15 7.30 5.67
CA LEU A 102 -10.50 7.67 6.15
C LEU A 102 -10.59 7.75 7.67
N PHE A 103 -9.87 6.88 8.38
CA PHE A 103 -9.98 6.72 9.83
C PHE A 103 -8.73 7.20 10.59
N LYS A 104 -7.83 7.99 9.95
CA LYS A 104 -6.66 8.52 10.63
C LYS A 104 -7.01 9.50 11.76
N PRO A 105 -6.26 9.51 12.87
CA PRO A 105 -5.12 8.62 13.15
C PRO A 105 -5.53 7.29 13.80
N TRP A 106 -6.82 7.13 14.14
CA TRP A 106 -7.34 6.06 14.97
C TRP A 106 -7.07 4.67 14.43
N TYR A 107 -7.14 4.47 13.11
CA TYR A 107 -6.84 3.18 12.50
C TYR A 107 -5.43 2.69 12.85
N ALA A 108 -4.42 3.50 12.59
CA ALA A 108 -3.03 3.22 12.90
C ALA A 108 -2.79 3.16 14.42
N TYR A 109 -3.45 4.01 15.20
CA TYR A 109 -3.33 4.01 16.67
C TYR A 109 -3.79 2.68 17.27
N THR A 110 -4.89 2.09 16.77
CA THR A 110 -5.34 0.78 17.26
C THR A 110 -4.33 -0.33 16.98
N ILE A 111 -3.68 -0.29 15.81
CA ILE A 111 -2.60 -1.23 15.46
C ILE A 111 -1.41 -1.02 16.42
N ALA A 112 -0.96 0.22 16.59
CA ALA A 112 0.17 0.55 17.47
C ALA A 112 -0.10 0.17 18.93
N ALA A 113 -1.31 0.45 19.43
CA ALA A 113 -1.76 0.06 20.77
C ALA A 113 -1.74 -1.46 20.95
N SER A 114 -2.20 -2.22 19.95
CA SER A 114 -2.16 -3.67 19.98
C SER A 114 -0.72 -4.18 20.03
N ILE A 115 0.16 -3.67 19.15
CA ILE A 115 1.59 -4.01 19.14
C ILE A 115 2.20 -3.76 20.51
N LEU A 116 2.01 -2.57 21.08
CA LEU A 116 2.59 -2.19 22.37
C LEU A 116 2.12 -3.10 23.52
N ARG A 117 0.87 -3.57 23.46
CA ARG A 117 0.29 -4.48 24.46
C ARG A 117 0.83 -5.91 24.37
N THR A 118 1.16 -6.38 23.17
CA THR A 118 1.48 -7.81 22.92
C THR A 118 2.95 -8.07 22.60
N ALA A 119 3.72 -7.05 22.23
CA ALA A 119 5.12 -7.21 21.87
C ALA A 119 6.00 -7.49 23.10
N ASN A 120 7.03 -8.31 22.92
CA ASN A 120 8.11 -8.42 23.89
C ASN A 120 9.02 -7.18 23.80
N LEU A 121 8.82 -6.22 24.70
CA LEU A 121 9.58 -4.95 24.72
C LEU A 121 10.99 -5.08 25.33
N SER A 122 11.41 -6.28 25.74
CA SER A 122 12.80 -6.54 26.14
C SER A 122 13.77 -6.59 24.95
N VAL A 123 13.26 -6.75 23.73
CA VAL A 123 14.03 -6.66 22.48
C VAL A 123 13.60 -5.44 21.67
N PRO A 124 14.48 -4.85 20.84
CA PRO A 124 14.13 -3.71 20.01
C PRO A 124 12.95 -4.02 19.07
N LEU A 125 11.94 -3.14 19.07
CA LEU A 125 10.74 -3.31 18.26
C LEU A 125 11.06 -3.09 16.77
N LYS A 126 10.76 -4.08 15.93
CA LYS A 126 10.90 -3.98 14.48
C LYS A 126 9.55 -4.16 13.80
N ILE A 127 9.19 -3.23 12.92
CA ILE A 127 7.96 -3.26 12.13
C ILE A 127 8.36 -3.20 10.65
N TYR A 128 7.86 -4.15 9.87
CA TYR A 128 7.85 -4.12 8.42
C TYR A 128 6.44 -3.75 7.95
N GLU A 129 6.32 -2.80 7.04
CA GLU A 129 5.07 -2.52 6.34
C GLU A 129 5.27 -2.81 4.86
N ILE A 130 4.48 -3.71 4.30
CA ILE A 130 4.49 -3.98 2.86
C ILE A 130 3.47 -3.06 2.21
N GLY A 131 3.88 -2.28 1.20
CA GLY A 131 2.98 -1.38 0.47
C GLY A 131 2.40 -0.27 1.35
N GLY A 132 3.25 0.53 2.00
CA GLY A 132 2.85 1.59 2.95
C GLY A 132 2.06 2.77 2.34
N GLY A 133 1.82 2.77 1.03
CA GLY A 133 1.01 3.78 0.36
C GLY A 133 1.58 5.18 0.53
N SER A 134 0.79 6.11 1.06
CA SER A 134 1.20 7.50 1.33
C SER A 134 2.14 7.67 2.53
N GLY A 135 2.29 6.65 3.38
CA GLY A 135 3.07 6.73 4.62
C GLY A 135 2.27 7.21 5.83
N THR A 136 0.97 7.49 5.65
CA THR A 136 0.08 7.91 6.74
C THR A 136 0.03 6.89 7.88
N CYS A 137 0.03 5.58 7.56
CA CYS A 137 0.03 4.52 8.57
C CYS A 137 1.30 4.58 9.42
N ALA A 138 2.47 4.54 8.77
CA ALA A 138 3.77 4.63 9.41
C ALA A 138 3.89 5.86 10.31
N LYS A 139 3.54 7.05 9.79
CA LYS A 139 3.55 8.29 10.56
C LYS A 139 2.67 8.17 11.82
N CYS A 140 1.42 7.76 11.67
CA CYS A 140 0.50 7.66 12.80
C CYS A 140 0.93 6.59 13.83
N ILE A 141 1.51 5.46 13.40
CA ILE A 141 2.07 4.47 14.33
C ILE A 141 3.25 5.08 15.10
N LEU A 142 4.15 5.80 14.43
CA LEU A 142 5.30 6.45 15.07
C LEU A 142 4.86 7.56 16.05
N ASP A 143 3.87 8.38 15.67
CA ASP A 143 3.25 9.36 16.56
C ASP A 143 2.69 8.68 17.83
N TYR A 144 1.96 7.58 17.67
CA TYR A 144 1.41 6.83 18.81
C TYR A 144 2.51 6.27 19.71
N MET A 145 3.54 5.66 19.13
CA MET A 145 4.67 5.09 19.88
C MET A 145 5.45 6.17 20.62
N MET A 146 5.67 7.32 19.99
CA MET A 146 6.35 8.47 20.61
C MET A 146 5.61 8.97 21.85
N LEU A 147 4.28 8.97 21.82
CA LEU A 147 3.44 9.47 22.91
C LEU A 147 3.17 8.43 24.02
N ASN A 148 3.13 7.14 23.68
CA ASN A 148 2.58 6.12 24.58
C ASN A 148 3.57 5.00 24.96
N ALA A 149 4.64 4.78 24.20
CA ALA A 149 5.62 3.75 24.52
C ALA A 149 6.66 4.25 25.54
N PRO A 150 7.28 3.36 26.35
CA PRO A 150 8.46 3.73 27.11
C PRO A 150 9.52 4.37 26.19
N PRO A 151 10.20 5.47 26.58
CA PRO A 151 11.10 6.20 25.68
C PRO A 151 12.17 5.32 25.02
N LYS A 152 12.68 4.32 25.75
CA LYS A 152 13.64 3.35 25.22
C LYS A 152 13.09 2.57 24.01
N VAL A 153 11.82 2.16 24.06
CA VAL A 153 11.18 1.41 22.97
C VAL A 153 11.09 2.26 21.71
N TYR A 154 10.60 3.49 21.81
CA TYR A 154 10.51 4.39 20.66
C TYR A 154 11.88 4.81 20.12
N ASN A 155 12.88 4.97 21.00
CA ASN A 155 14.23 5.36 20.57
C ASN A 155 14.93 4.25 19.79
N ASP A 156 14.74 3.00 20.19
CA ASP A 156 15.42 1.82 19.65
C ASP A 156 14.63 1.11 18.53
N MET A 157 13.37 1.50 18.30
CA MET A 157 12.53 0.85 17.28
C MET A 157 12.99 1.11 15.85
N LYS A 158 12.63 0.20 14.95
CA LYS A 158 12.81 0.36 13.49
C LYS A 158 11.50 0.09 12.78
N TYR A 159 11.12 1.01 11.90
CA TYR A 159 9.99 0.90 10.99
C TYR A 159 10.51 0.88 9.56
N ILE A 160 10.28 -0.22 8.85
CA ILE A 160 10.81 -0.45 7.52
C ILE A 160 9.63 -0.64 6.57
N SER A 161 9.43 0.31 5.66
CA SER A 161 8.45 0.17 4.59
C SER A 161 9.09 -0.49 3.38
N VAL A 162 8.46 -1.52 2.83
CA VAL A 162 8.86 -2.16 1.57
C VAL A 162 7.86 -1.76 0.50
N GLU A 163 8.32 -0.92 -0.42
CA GLU A 163 7.48 -0.29 -1.44
C GLU A 163 8.09 -0.51 -2.83
N ILE A 164 7.27 -0.93 -3.80
CA ILE A 164 7.71 -1.19 -5.17
C ILE A 164 7.62 0.05 -6.06
N SER A 165 6.77 1.01 -5.70
CA SER A 165 6.60 2.26 -6.45
C SER A 165 7.55 3.35 -5.93
N SER A 166 8.41 3.87 -6.79
CA SER A 166 9.33 4.95 -6.43
C SER A 166 8.61 6.22 -5.98
N SER A 167 7.47 6.55 -6.62
CA SER A 167 6.68 7.75 -6.29
C SER A 167 6.04 7.66 -4.91
N LEU A 168 5.56 6.46 -4.52
CA LEU A 168 5.02 6.23 -3.18
C LEU A 168 6.14 6.16 -2.15
N ALA A 169 7.29 5.58 -2.49
CA ALA A 169 8.45 5.55 -1.60
C ALA A 169 8.93 6.96 -1.24
N GLU A 170 9.04 7.86 -2.22
CA GLU A 170 9.35 9.28 -2.00
C GLU A 170 8.26 9.94 -1.15
N LYS A 171 6.98 9.69 -1.46
CA LYS A 171 5.85 10.26 -0.71
C LYS A 171 5.83 9.86 0.77
N GLN A 172 6.23 8.64 1.08
CA GLN A 172 6.33 8.16 2.45
C GLN A 172 7.42 8.90 3.23
N LEU A 173 8.57 9.14 2.61
CA LEU A 173 9.65 9.91 3.22
C LEU A 173 9.22 11.35 3.52
N GLU A 174 8.49 11.99 2.59
CA GLU A 174 7.91 13.33 2.83
C GLU A 174 6.95 13.31 4.02
N THR A 175 5.98 12.37 4.01
CA THR A 175 4.89 12.32 5.00
C THR A 175 5.42 11.99 6.40
N VAL A 176 6.31 11.02 6.53
CA VAL A 176 6.93 10.67 7.82
C VAL A 176 7.93 11.75 8.24
N GLY A 177 8.60 12.40 7.30
CA GLY A 177 9.54 13.49 7.53
C GLY A 177 8.93 14.78 8.05
N GLU A 178 7.59 14.93 8.03
CA GLU A 178 6.88 16.02 8.72
C GLU A 178 7.20 16.07 10.22
N VAL A 179 7.63 14.94 10.80
CA VAL A 179 8.05 14.84 12.20
C VAL A 179 9.51 14.39 12.25
N GLN A 180 10.42 15.35 12.51
CA GLN A 180 11.87 15.13 12.43
C GLN A 180 12.38 13.94 13.26
N SER A 181 11.79 13.69 14.43
CA SER A 181 12.18 12.56 15.30
C SER A 181 11.94 11.19 14.66
N HIS A 182 10.98 11.09 13.73
CA HIS A 182 10.64 9.84 13.04
C HIS A 182 11.68 9.42 11.99
N LEU A 183 12.42 10.36 11.41
CA LEU A 183 13.39 10.08 10.34
C LEU A 183 14.48 9.07 10.75
N SER A 184 14.86 9.06 12.03
CA SER A 184 15.85 8.09 12.54
C SER A 184 15.28 6.70 12.80
N LYS A 185 13.95 6.53 12.72
CA LYS A 185 13.20 5.29 13.05
C LYS A 185 12.64 4.66 11.79
N PHE A 186 12.42 5.46 10.75
CA PHE A 186 11.76 5.06 9.51
C PHE A 186 12.77 4.86 8.37
N THR A 187 12.55 3.83 7.56
CA THR A 187 13.31 3.59 6.34
C THR A 187 12.37 3.04 5.27
N VAL A 188 12.55 3.47 4.03
CA VAL A 188 11.83 2.92 2.88
C VAL A 188 12.82 2.12 2.03
N GLU A 189 12.53 0.84 1.85
CA GLU A 189 13.23 -0.06 0.94
C GLU A 189 12.44 -0.11 -0.38
N HIS A 190 12.93 0.59 -1.41
CA HIS A 190 12.33 0.56 -2.74
C HIS A 190 12.63 -0.78 -3.44
N ARG A 191 11.78 -1.79 -3.19
CA ARG A 191 11.91 -3.13 -3.75
C ARG A 191 10.58 -3.88 -3.75
N ASP A 192 10.51 -4.92 -4.56
CA ASP A 192 9.38 -5.84 -4.56
C ASP A 192 9.45 -6.83 -3.39
N ALA A 193 8.44 -6.84 -2.53
CA ALA A 193 8.34 -7.74 -1.38
C ALA A 193 8.32 -9.24 -1.77
N ILE A 194 7.85 -9.60 -2.97
CA ILE A 194 7.87 -11.00 -3.44
C ILE A 194 9.24 -11.42 -4.01
N ASN A 195 10.18 -10.48 -4.17
CA ASN A 195 11.55 -10.79 -4.59
C ASN A 195 12.35 -11.40 -3.44
N ARG A 196 12.24 -12.72 -3.25
CA ARG A 196 12.90 -13.46 -2.16
C ARG A 196 14.41 -13.16 -2.00
N PRO A 197 15.24 -13.13 -3.07
CA PRO A 197 16.64 -12.71 -2.96
C PRO A 197 16.86 -11.35 -2.31
N GLY A 198 15.91 -10.42 -2.42
CA GLY A 198 16.00 -9.07 -1.87
C GLY A 198 15.93 -8.99 -0.34
N TRP A 199 15.48 -10.05 0.35
CA TRP A 199 15.39 -10.09 1.82
C TRP A 199 16.68 -10.57 2.50
N GLY A 200 17.62 -11.13 1.76
CA GLY A 200 18.90 -11.57 2.31
C GLY A 200 18.78 -12.73 3.30
N ARG A 201 19.57 -12.68 4.38
CA ARG A 201 19.60 -13.72 5.43
C ARG A 201 18.47 -13.50 6.43
N THR A 202 17.92 -14.59 6.95
CA THR A 202 16.91 -14.54 8.02
C THR A 202 17.45 -13.83 9.25
N ASP A 203 16.68 -12.86 9.75
CA ASP A 203 16.93 -12.21 11.03
C ASP A 203 16.29 -13.07 12.15
N PRO A 204 17.04 -13.47 13.20
CA PRO A 204 16.49 -14.26 14.29
C PRO A 204 15.63 -13.44 15.28
N HIS A 205 15.64 -12.10 15.19
CA HIS A 205 14.85 -11.26 16.08
C HIS A 205 13.41 -11.14 15.59
N PRO A 206 12.43 -11.16 16.51
CA PRO A 206 11.03 -11.06 16.13
C PRO A 206 10.73 -9.70 15.49
N CYS A 207 9.79 -9.71 14.55
CA CYS A 207 9.29 -8.51 13.91
C CYS A 207 7.78 -8.57 13.69
N TRP A 208 7.20 -7.39 13.54
CA TRP A 208 5.83 -7.22 13.11
C TRP A 208 5.79 -7.00 11.61
N VAL A 209 4.91 -7.69 10.89
CA VAL A 209 4.69 -7.46 9.46
C VAL A 209 3.26 -6.96 9.27
N LEU A 210 3.13 -5.76 8.71
CA LEU A 210 1.87 -5.11 8.38
C LEU A 210 1.65 -5.20 6.87
N MET A 211 0.46 -5.67 6.48
CA MET A 211 0.00 -5.64 5.09
C MET A 211 -1.44 -5.13 5.09
N LEU A 212 -1.61 -3.85 4.78
CA LEU A 212 -2.91 -3.17 4.79
C LEU A 212 -3.33 -2.92 3.34
N GLU A 213 -4.38 -3.60 2.87
CA GLU A 213 -4.89 -3.47 1.49
C GLU A 213 -3.93 -3.92 0.37
N VAL A 214 -2.86 -4.63 0.69
CA VAL A 214 -1.88 -5.14 -0.29
C VAL A 214 -2.41 -6.37 -1.04
N CYS A 215 -3.15 -7.23 -0.33
CA CYS A 215 -3.73 -8.46 -0.88
C CYS A 215 -5.25 -8.30 -0.99
N SER A 216 -5.72 -7.77 -2.13
CA SER A 216 -7.15 -7.74 -2.43
C SER A 216 -7.56 -9.02 -3.18
N ALA A 217 -8.17 -9.97 -2.46
CA ALA A 217 -8.88 -11.09 -3.08
C ALA A 217 -10.40 -10.86 -2.93
N GLY A 218 -11.02 -10.22 -3.90
CA GLY A 218 -12.47 -9.92 -3.86
C GLY A 218 -12.84 -8.79 -2.89
N THR A 219 -14.14 -8.64 -2.63
CA THR A 219 -14.81 -7.53 -1.92
C THR A 219 -14.43 -7.33 -0.44
N SER A 220 -13.35 -7.93 0.04
CA SER A 220 -12.91 -7.85 1.44
C SER A 220 -11.58 -7.10 1.54
N GLN A 221 -11.58 -6.02 2.33
CA GLN A 221 -10.37 -5.30 2.74
C GLN A 221 -9.63 -6.16 3.77
N PHE A 222 -8.39 -6.56 3.48
CA PHE A 222 -7.60 -7.41 4.38
C PHE A 222 -6.58 -6.58 5.17
N VAL A 223 -6.60 -6.79 6.49
CA VAL A 223 -5.54 -6.40 7.41
C VAL A 223 -4.84 -7.67 7.84
N LEU A 224 -3.58 -7.81 7.45
CA LEU A 224 -2.74 -8.90 7.92
C LEU A 224 -1.63 -8.30 8.78
N VAL A 225 -1.65 -8.67 10.06
CA VAL A 225 -0.62 -8.32 11.04
C VAL A 225 -0.03 -9.62 11.55
N PHE A 226 1.23 -9.87 11.24
CA PHE A 226 1.95 -11.04 11.71
C PHE A 226 3.00 -10.63 12.73
N TYR A 227 3.22 -11.49 13.73
CA TYR A 227 4.41 -11.49 14.55
C TYR A 227 5.23 -12.71 14.14
N VAL A 228 6.40 -12.47 13.55
CA VAL A 228 7.30 -13.49 12.98
C VAL A 228 8.62 -13.41 13.71
#